data_AF-A0A7J4IZY0-F1
#
_entry.id   AF-A0A7J4IZY0-F1
#
_cell.length_a   1.000
_cell.length_b   1.000
_cell.length_c   1.000
_cell.angle_alpha   90.00
_cell.angle_beta   90.00
_cell.angle_gamma   90.00
#
_symmetry.space_group_name_H-M   'P 1'
#
loop_
_entity.id
_entity.type
_entity.pdbx_description
1 polymer ?
#
loop_
_entity_poly.entity_id
_entity_poly.type
_entity_poly.pdbx_seq_one_letter_code
_entity_poly.pdbx_strand_id
1 'polypeptide(L)'
;MKKSILLLFFSIILFSLSITASQRFEYTDVEQCRNRGDQGYDPLTRGYIEGQFNKEDFRADDYCYNEDVLYEFSCQLINETSLLYPHSRSIAVRQAVFCEGGCLNGVCQPYNEPLCQDTDEGLNYNQSGRITIQRHPRWDDVLKRFTPQIFTDRCLSPTQLQEWYCSMNNTPASVTYECPYRCERGACRPLACAEYNERLRSSDQECCRPYTVKEDLWSTSNPPLAICCRQNECAADAICFRSGTEMDDARCVNGRWYRKR
;
A
#
# COMPACT_ATOMS: atom_id res chain seq x y z
N MET A 1 -59.04 -26.38 17.36
CA MET A 1 -59.23 -26.31 15.90
C MET A 1 -58.06 -25.55 15.30
N LYS A 2 -57.46 -26.08 14.22
CA LYS A 2 -56.18 -25.68 13.66
C LYS A 2 -56.21 -24.24 13.11
N LYS A 3 -55.18 -23.45 13.42
CA LYS A 3 -54.88 -22.15 12.81
C LYS A 3 -54.31 -22.40 11.41
N SER A 4 -54.95 -21.85 10.38
CA SER A 4 -54.37 -21.76 9.04
C SER A 4 -53.72 -20.38 8.91
N ILE A 5 -52.39 -20.38 8.78
CA ILE A 5 -51.57 -19.21 8.42
C ILE A 5 -51.64 -19.08 6.91
N LEU A 6 -52.27 -18.02 6.42
CA LEU A 6 -52.30 -17.65 5.01
C LEU A 6 -51.06 -16.80 4.73
N LEU A 7 -50.05 -17.39 4.11
CA LEU A 7 -48.89 -16.70 3.54
C LEU A 7 -49.36 -15.84 2.35
N LEU A 8 -49.47 -14.53 2.56
CA LEU A 8 -49.65 -13.56 1.49
C LEU A 8 -48.29 -13.26 0.85
N PHE A 9 -48.13 -13.74 -0.39
CA PHE A 9 -47.05 -13.34 -1.29
C PHE A 9 -47.21 -11.85 -1.63
N PHE A 10 -46.30 -11.01 -1.14
CA PHE A 10 -46.22 -9.60 -1.55
C PHE A 10 -45.66 -9.51 -2.98
N SER A 11 -46.40 -8.82 -3.85
CA SER A 11 -45.95 -8.45 -5.19
C SER A 11 -44.92 -7.33 -5.07
N ILE A 12 -43.66 -7.65 -5.33
CA ILE A 12 -42.58 -6.67 -5.47
C ILE A 12 -42.70 -6.06 -6.87
N ILE A 13 -43.00 -4.76 -6.96
CA ILE A 13 -42.98 -4.04 -8.22
C ILE A 13 -41.50 -3.82 -8.60
N LEU A 14 -40.96 -4.68 -9.45
CA LEU A 14 -39.65 -4.53 -10.07
C LEU A 14 -39.78 -3.65 -11.33
N PHE A 15 -39.46 -2.36 -11.23
CA PHE A 15 -39.16 -1.56 -12.42
C PHE A 15 -37.72 -1.84 -12.86
N SER A 16 -37.56 -2.66 -13.90
CA SER A 16 -36.27 -2.91 -14.54
C SER A 16 -36.02 -1.84 -15.61
N LEU A 17 -35.31 -0.77 -15.24
CA LEU A 17 -34.62 0.11 -16.18
C LEU A 17 -33.19 -0.41 -16.36
N SER A 18 -32.81 -0.67 -17.61
CA SER A 18 -31.48 -1.17 -17.99
C SER A 18 -30.42 -0.09 -17.76
N ILE A 19 -29.60 -0.24 -16.73
CA ILE A 19 -28.43 0.61 -16.48
C ILE A 19 -27.27 -0.26 -15.98
N THR A 20 -26.10 -0.03 -16.57
CA THR A 20 -24.76 -0.47 -16.19
C THR A 20 -24.56 -0.55 -14.66
N ALA A 21 -24.09 -1.70 -14.15
CA ALA A 21 -23.62 -1.95 -12.78
C ALA A 21 -24.30 -1.07 -11.70
N SER A 22 -25.63 -1.13 -11.65
CA SER A 22 -26.43 -0.26 -10.79
C SER A 22 -26.29 -0.69 -9.33
N GLN A 23 -25.95 0.25 -8.45
CA GLN A 23 -26.21 0.15 -7.01
C GLN A 23 -27.63 -0.39 -6.81
N ARG A 24 -27.76 -1.48 -6.05
CA ARG A 24 -29.07 -2.11 -5.81
C ARG A 24 -29.72 -1.43 -4.62
N PHE A 25 -30.55 -0.45 -4.91
CA PHE A 25 -31.33 0.26 -3.91
C PHE A 25 -32.60 -0.52 -3.59
N GLU A 26 -32.87 -0.74 -2.30
CA GLU A 26 -34.19 -1.13 -1.82
C GLU A 26 -34.84 0.09 -1.16
N TYR A 27 -36.05 0.41 -1.59
CA TYR A 27 -36.82 1.54 -1.12
C TYR A 27 -38.00 1.06 -0.30
N THR A 28 -38.31 1.77 0.78
CA THR A 28 -39.57 1.59 1.52
C THR A 28 -40.14 2.96 1.82
N ASP A 29 -41.41 3.16 1.48
CA ASP A 29 -42.13 4.38 1.85
C ASP A 29 -42.27 4.41 3.38
N VAL A 30 -41.62 5.36 4.03
CA VAL A 30 -41.65 5.52 5.48
C VAL A 30 -42.10 6.93 5.80
N GLU A 31 -43.31 7.06 6.34
CA GLU A 31 -43.84 8.35 6.76
C GLU A 31 -42.99 8.92 7.89
N GLN A 32 -42.65 10.21 7.80
CA GLN A 32 -41.83 10.91 8.78
C GLN A 32 -40.47 10.25 9.05
N CYS A 33 -39.84 9.67 8.02
CA CYS A 33 -38.52 9.07 8.11
C CYS A 33 -37.50 10.11 8.63
N ARG A 34 -36.76 9.75 9.67
CA ARG A 34 -35.69 10.57 10.27
C ARG A 34 -34.42 9.77 10.43
N ASN A 35 -33.31 10.36 10.03
CA ASN A 35 -31.96 9.88 10.34
C ASN A 35 -31.63 10.17 11.80
N ARG A 36 -30.99 9.21 12.49
CA ARG A 36 -30.59 9.29 13.89
C ARG A 36 -29.21 8.70 14.06
N GLY A 37 -28.35 9.39 14.79
CA GLY A 37 -26.96 8.96 15.00
C GLY A 37 -26.00 9.42 13.90
N ASP A 38 -26.50 9.65 12.68
CA ASP A 38 -25.75 10.15 11.52
C ASP A 38 -26.41 11.40 10.89
N GLN A 39 -25.87 11.86 9.75
CA GLN A 39 -26.45 12.93 8.92
C GLN A 39 -27.01 12.41 7.59
N GLY A 40 -27.68 11.26 7.60
CA GLY A 40 -28.14 10.57 6.39
C GLY A 40 -27.09 9.56 5.94
N TYR A 41 -26.81 9.50 4.63
CA TYR A 41 -25.81 8.58 4.10
C TYR A 41 -24.41 8.97 4.60
N ASP A 42 -23.95 8.34 5.68
CA ASP A 42 -22.66 8.54 6.33
C ASP A 42 -22.11 7.20 6.83
N PRO A 43 -21.41 6.44 5.96
CA PRO A 43 -20.94 5.10 6.29
C PRO A 43 -19.86 5.05 7.37
N LEU A 44 -19.36 6.20 7.85
CA LEU A 44 -18.32 6.29 8.88
C LEU A 44 -18.90 6.52 10.27
N THR A 45 -20.17 6.88 10.37
CA THR A 45 -20.85 7.15 11.64
C THR A 45 -22.01 6.21 11.79
N ARG A 46 -22.10 5.51 12.93
CA ARG A 46 -23.19 4.57 13.14
C ARG A 46 -24.49 5.36 13.28
N GLY A 47 -25.47 5.05 12.46
CA GLY A 47 -26.81 5.54 12.66
C GLY A 47 -27.87 4.51 12.42
N TYR A 48 -29.08 5.05 12.29
CA TYR A 48 -30.30 4.33 12.04
C TYR A 48 -31.36 5.30 11.54
N ILE A 49 -32.35 4.76 10.86
CA ILE A 49 -33.55 5.48 10.47
C ILE A 49 -34.74 5.03 11.31
N GLU A 50 -35.64 5.97 11.61
CA GLU A 50 -36.92 5.72 12.27
C GLU A 50 -38.07 6.44 11.55
N GLY A 51 -39.29 5.91 11.64
CA GLY A 51 -40.49 6.52 11.09
C GLY A 51 -41.72 5.64 11.25
N GLN A 52 -42.70 5.77 10.37
CA GLN A 52 -43.91 4.94 10.37
C GLN A 52 -44.09 4.21 9.03
N PHE A 53 -44.34 2.91 9.11
CA PHE A 53 -44.70 2.07 7.97
C PHE A 53 -46.01 1.34 8.30
N ASN A 54 -47.05 1.50 7.47
CA ASN A 54 -48.37 0.91 7.71
C ASN A 54 -48.96 1.19 9.12
N LYS A 55 -48.71 2.39 9.67
CA LYS A 55 -49.12 2.82 11.03
C LYS A 55 -48.41 2.08 12.17
N GLU A 56 -47.38 1.30 11.87
CA GLU A 56 -46.49 0.70 12.85
C GLU A 56 -45.16 1.48 12.88
N ASP A 57 -44.53 1.51 14.05
CA ASP A 57 -43.21 2.12 14.20
C ASP A 57 -42.18 1.33 13.40
N PHE A 58 -41.43 2.02 12.55
CA PHE A 58 -40.38 1.45 11.72
C PHE A 58 -39.02 1.91 12.22
N ARG A 59 -38.06 0.98 12.27
CA ARG A 59 -36.66 1.26 12.57
C ARG A 59 -35.76 0.34 11.75
N ALA A 60 -34.68 0.90 11.21
CA ALA A 60 -33.60 0.14 10.58
C ALA A 60 -32.26 0.76 10.95
N ASP A 61 -31.39 -0.05 11.55
CA ASP A 61 -30.04 0.34 11.96
C ASP A 61 -29.01 -0.01 10.89
N ASP A 62 -27.95 0.78 10.80
CA ASP A 62 -26.79 0.41 9.98
C ASP A 62 -26.14 -0.84 10.54
N TYR A 63 -25.77 -1.75 9.64
CA TYR A 63 -25.17 -3.01 10.06
C TYR A 63 -24.22 -3.59 9.02
N CYS A 64 -23.19 -4.27 9.53
CA CYS A 64 -22.26 -5.02 8.69
C CYS A 64 -22.94 -6.29 8.21
N TYR A 65 -23.20 -6.38 6.90
CA TYR A 65 -23.68 -7.59 6.27
C TYR A 65 -22.61 -8.70 6.33
N ASN A 66 -21.34 -8.31 6.14
CA ASN A 66 -20.17 -9.14 6.36
C ASN A 66 -18.97 -8.25 6.77
N GLU A 67 -17.76 -8.81 6.81
CA GLU A 67 -16.54 -8.09 7.22
C GLU A 67 -16.16 -6.91 6.32
N ASP A 68 -16.68 -6.84 5.09
CA ASP A 68 -16.31 -5.79 4.11
C ASP A 68 -17.50 -4.95 3.64
N VAL A 69 -18.74 -5.34 3.97
CA VAL A 69 -19.95 -4.70 3.43
C VAL A 69 -20.83 -4.19 4.56
N LEU A 70 -21.05 -2.88 4.57
CA LEU A 70 -22.02 -2.17 5.39
C LEU A 70 -23.34 -2.05 4.62
N TYR A 71 -24.46 -2.36 5.25
CA TYR A 71 -25.77 -1.88 4.81
C TYR A 71 -26.09 -0.61 5.56
N GLU A 72 -26.06 0.49 4.81
CA GLU A 72 -26.31 1.85 5.23
C GLU A 72 -27.77 2.22 4.97
N PHE A 73 -28.47 2.71 5.99
CA PHE A 73 -29.85 3.16 5.88
C PHE A 73 -29.93 4.68 6.00
N SER A 74 -30.56 5.32 5.02
CA SER A 74 -30.77 6.77 5.09
C SER A 74 -32.17 7.18 4.61
N CYS A 75 -32.69 8.24 5.20
CA CYS A 75 -33.92 8.88 4.77
C CYS A 75 -33.62 9.88 3.65
N GLN A 76 -34.27 9.71 2.49
CA GLN A 76 -34.18 10.65 1.37
C GLN A 76 -35.52 11.33 1.13
N LEU A 77 -35.49 12.63 0.80
CA LEU A 77 -36.67 13.37 0.38
C LEU A 77 -36.82 13.24 -1.13
N ILE A 78 -37.92 12.65 -1.58
CA ILE A 78 -38.28 12.70 -3.00
C ILE A 78 -39.16 13.93 -3.20
N ASN A 79 -38.64 14.89 -3.96
CA ASN A 79 -39.44 15.99 -4.47
C ASN A 79 -40.11 15.52 -5.76
N GLU A 80 -41.34 15.01 -5.67
CA GLU A 80 -42.14 14.81 -6.86
C GLU A 80 -42.60 16.17 -7.39
N THR A 81 -42.14 16.53 -8.59
CA THR A 81 -42.68 17.67 -9.36
C THR A 81 -44.04 17.35 -10.00
N SER A 82 -44.67 16.24 -9.62
CA SER A 82 -45.94 15.80 -10.17
C SER A 82 -47.09 16.66 -9.63
N LEU A 83 -47.81 17.32 -10.55
CA LEU A 83 -48.97 18.19 -10.27
C LEU A 83 -50.14 17.46 -9.58
N LEU A 84 -50.08 16.13 -9.42
CA LEU A 84 -51.11 15.32 -8.79
C LEU A 84 -50.87 15.03 -7.30
N TYR A 85 -49.65 15.20 -6.77
CA TYR A 85 -49.33 14.91 -5.36
C TYR A 85 -48.34 15.95 -4.78
N PRO A 86 -48.81 17.08 -4.26
CA PRO A 86 -47.97 18.21 -3.85
C PRO A 86 -47.29 18.03 -2.48
N HIS A 87 -47.02 16.79 -2.04
CA HIS A 87 -46.43 16.52 -0.73
C HIS A 87 -45.08 15.83 -0.88
N SER A 88 -44.03 16.44 -0.35
CA SER A 88 -42.71 15.82 -0.17
C SER A 88 -42.87 14.54 0.65
N ARG A 89 -42.43 13.41 0.11
CA ARG A 89 -42.40 12.13 0.83
C ARG A 89 -40.97 11.83 1.24
N SER A 90 -40.82 11.32 2.45
CA SER A 90 -39.57 10.75 2.93
C SER A 90 -39.57 9.25 2.65
N ILE A 91 -38.50 8.74 2.04
CA ILE A 91 -38.31 7.31 1.81
C ILE A 91 -37.14 6.79 2.62
N ALA A 92 -37.25 5.57 3.11
CA ALA A 92 -36.13 4.82 3.64
C ALA A 92 -35.38 4.17 2.48
N VAL A 93 -34.07 4.39 2.42
CA VAL A 93 -33.18 3.85 1.39
C VAL A 93 -32.14 2.98 2.06
N ARG A 94 -32.01 1.73 1.59
CA ARG A 94 -30.88 0.88 1.93
C ARG A 94 -29.83 0.89 0.82
N GLN A 95 -28.59 1.15 1.18
CA GLN A 95 -27.44 1.10 0.29
C GLN A 95 -26.42 0.09 0.82
N ALA A 96 -25.89 -0.76 -0.06
CA ALA A 96 -24.71 -1.55 0.27
C ALA A 96 -23.48 -0.68 0.05
N VAL A 97 -22.59 -0.60 1.03
CA VAL A 97 -21.34 0.15 1.00
C VAL A 97 -20.19 -0.81 1.28
N PHE A 98 -19.17 -0.80 0.42
CA PHE A 98 -17.95 -1.56 0.66
C PHE A 98 -17.01 -0.74 1.54
N CYS A 99 -16.59 -1.29 2.67
CA CYS A 99 -15.73 -0.64 3.64
C CYS A 99 -14.27 -1.03 3.41
N GLU A 100 -13.45 -0.09 2.92
CA GLU A 100 -12.03 -0.36 2.62
C GLU A 100 -11.22 -0.81 3.85
N GLY A 101 -11.48 -0.22 5.02
CA GLY A 101 -10.88 -0.62 6.30
C GLY A 101 -11.58 -1.78 7.00
N GLY A 102 -12.56 -2.42 6.34
CA GLY A 102 -13.48 -3.38 6.93
C GLY A 102 -14.68 -2.71 7.60
N CYS A 103 -15.73 -3.50 7.84
CA CYS A 103 -16.94 -3.09 8.54
C CYS A 103 -16.93 -3.65 9.96
N LEU A 104 -17.12 -2.78 10.94
CA LEU A 104 -17.23 -3.20 12.34
C LEU A 104 -18.36 -2.41 13.03
N ASN A 105 -19.26 -3.11 13.72
CA ASN A 105 -20.32 -2.51 14.52
C ASN A 105 -21.27 -1.55 13.77
N GLY A 106 -21.51 -1.81 12.47
CA GLY A 106 -22.39 -0.97 11.64
C GLY A 106 -21.73 0.32 11.19
N VAL A 107 -20.40 0.37 11.11
CA VAL A 107 -19.64 1.46 10.49
C VAL A 107 -18.49 0.91 9.67
N CYS A 108 -18.20 1.59 8.56
CA CYS A 108 -16.94 1.41 7.86
C CYS A 108 -15.79 1.93 8.72
N GLN A 109 -14.79 1.09 8.93
CA GLN A 109 -13.57 1.51 9.60
C GLN A 109 -12.76 2.41 8.65
N PRO A 110 -12.14 3.48 9.19
CA PRO A 110 -11.22 4.28 8.41
C PRO A 110 -10.08 3.37 7.91
N TYR A 111 -9.84 3.40 6.61
CA TYR A 111 -8.76 2.66 6.01
C TYR A 111 -7.43 3.27 6.43
N ASN A 112 -6.67 2.52 7.23
CA ASN A 112 -5.31 2.87 7.64
C ASN A 112 -4.36 1.78 7.17
N GLU A 113 -4.03 1.73 5.87
CA GLU A 113 -2.93 0.87 5.39
C GLU A 113 -1.98 1.68 4.48
N PRO A 114 -0.66 1.41 4.54
CA PRO A 114 0.27 1.89 3.55
C PRO A 114 0.02 1.15 2.23
N LEU A 115 -0.46 1.88 1.23
CA LEU A 115 -0.73 1.38 -0.14
C LEU A 115 0.51 0.83 -0.87
N CYS A 116 1.70 0.98 -0.29
CA CYS A 116 2.95 0.53 -0.88
C CYS A 116 3.92 0.12 0.23
N GLN A 117 4.36 -1.14 0.21
CA GLN A 117 5.41 -1.65 1.07
C GLN A 117 6.68 -1.89 0.25
N ASP A 118 7.79 -1.31 0.69
CA ASP A 118 9.09 -1.41 0.05
C ASP A 118 10.05 -2.30 0.86
N THR A 119 10.80 -3.19 0.21
CA THR A 119 11.67 -4.15 0.93
C THR A 119 13.10 -3.69 1.16
N ASP A 120 13.53 -2.62 0.49
CA ASP A 120 14.87 -2.03 0.61
C ASP A 120 14.85 -0.56 1.03
N GLU A 121 13.70 -0.12 1.56
CA GLU A 121 13.49 1.16 2.25
C GLU A 121 13.59 2.41 1.34
N GLY A 122 13.20 2.28 0.07
CA GLY A 122 13.01 3.41 -0.84
C GLY A 122 13.96 3.34 -2.03
N LEU A 123 14.77 4.38 -2.22
CA LEU A 123 15.77 4.40 -3.32
C LEU A 123 17.08 3.80 -2.82
N ASN A 124 17.30 2.50 -3.05
CA ASN A 124 18.47 1.76 -2.61
C ASN A 124 19.09 0.94 -3.76
N TYR A 125 19.80 1.64 -4.64
CA TYR A 125 20.40 1.05 -5.84
C TYR A 125 21.41 -0.09 -5.62
N ASN A 126 21.86 -0.35 -4.39
CA ASN A 126 22.87 -1.37 -4.08
C ASN A 126 22.26 -2.65 -3.47
N GLN A 127 20.99 -2.59 -3.10
CA GLN A 127 20.19 -3.71 -2.66
C GLN A 127 19.17 -4.03 -3.76
N SER A 128 18.69 -5.28 -3.82
CA SER A 128 17.56 -5.58 -4.69
C SER A 128 16.32 -5.54 -3.83
N GLY A 129 15.38 -4.72 -4.25
CA GLY A 129 14.08 -4.51 -3.64
C GLY A 129 12.92 -5.00 -4.50
N ARG A 130 11.75 -4.89 -3.88
CA ARG A 130 10.45 -5.03 -4.50
C ARG A 130 9.46 -4.19 -3.71
N ILE A 131 8.51 -3.63 -4.45
CA ILE A 131 7.33 -3.01 -3.86
C ILE A 131 6.12 -3.94 -3.98
N THR A 132 5.35 -4.01 -2.90
CA THR A 132 4.04 -4.68 -2.86
C THR A 132 2.96 -3.64 -2.69
N ILE A 133 2.02 -3.60 -3.65
CA ILE A 133 0.84 -2.74 -3.60
C ILE A 133 -0.37 -3.63 -3.36
N GLN A 134 -1.07 -3.36 -2.27
CA GLN A 134 -2.41 -3.89 -2.07
C GLN A 134 -3.40 -2.92 -2.71
N ARG A 135 -3.88 -3.24 -3.92
CA ARG A 135 -5.00 -2.49 -4.52
C ARG A 135 -6.30 -3.16 -4.11
N HIS A 136 -7.21 -2.39 -3.52
CA HIS A 136 -8.59 -2.81 -3.41
C HIS A 136 -9.27 -2.69 -4.78
N PRO A 137 -10.13 -3.65 -5.16
CA PRO A 137 -10.90 -3.57 -6.40
C PRO A 137 -11.80 -2.34 -6.36
N ARG A 138 -11.85 -1.60 -7.47
CA ARG A 138 -12.95 -0.64 -7.70
C ARG A 138 -14.27 -1.41 -7.78
N TRP A 139 -15.38 -0.72 -7.52
CA TRP A 139 -16.76 -1.23 -7.60
C TRP A 139 -17.07 -2.14 -8.81
N ASP A 140 -16.36 -1.94 -9.92
CA ASP A 140 -16.52 -2.65 -11.17
C ASP A 140 -15.90 -4.08 -11.15
N ASP A 141 -15.09 -4.41 -10.14
CA ASP A 141 -14.19 -5.57 -10.12
C ASP A 141 -14.41 -6.52 -8.92
N VAL A 142 -15.61 -6.51 -8.33
CA VAL A 142 -16.03 -7.33 -7.16
C VAL A 142 -15.78 -8.85 -7.35
N LEU A 143 -15.58 -9.33 -8.58
CA LEU A 143 -15.30 -10.73 -8.88
C LEU A 143 -13.80 -11.06 -9.07
N LYS A 144 -12.90 -10.06 -9.10
CA LYS A 144 -11.46 -10.33 -9.16
C LYS A 144 -10.89 -10.40 -7.76
N ARG A 145 -10.53 -11.62 -7.36
CA ARG A 145 -9.78 -11.89 -6.13
C ARG A 145 -8.60 -10.93 -6.00
N PHE A 146 -8.43 -10.41 -4.78
CA PHE A 146 -7.27 -9.64 -4.33
C PHE A 146 -5.97 -10.26 -4.85
N THR A 147 -5.41 -9.68 -5.90
CA THR A 147 -4.06 -10.01 -6.35
C THR A 147 -3.19 -8.80 -6.09
N PRO A 148 -2.27 -8.86 -5.11
CA PRO A 148 -1.35 -7.75 -4.88
C PRO A 148 -0.52 -7.50 -6.14
N GLN A 149 -0.29 -6.23 -6.47
CA GLN A 149 0.62 -5.87 -7.55
C GLN A 149 2.03 -5.84 -6.99
N ILE A 150 2.94 -6.56 -7.64
CA ILE A 150 4.34 -6.66 -7.23
C ILE A 150 5.18 -6.04 -8.34
N PHE A 151 6.06 -5.12 -7.97
CA PHE A 151 7.09 -4.59 -8.86
C PHE A 151 8.45 -4.86 -8.23
N THR A 152 9.40 -5.33 -9.03
CA THR A 152 10.73 -5.75 -8.56
C THR A 152 11.78 -5.00 -9.34
N ASP A 153 12.86 -4.62 -8.66
CA ASP A 153 13.99 -3.97 -9.29
C ASP A 153 14.62 -4.89 -10.32
N ARG A 154 15.03 -4.30 -11.42
CA ARG A 154 15.57 -5.09 -12.54
C ARG A 154 16.56 -4.31 -13.36
N CYS A 155 17.52 -5.04 -13.90
CA CYS A 155 18.46 -4.48 -14.85
C CYS A 155 17.81 -4.36 -16.23
N LEU A 156 17.73 -3.14 -16.76
CA LEU A 156 17.29 -2.88 -18.14
C LEU A 156 18.44 -3.12 -19.13
N SER A 157 19.68 -2.92 -18.70
CA SER A 157 20.91 -3.18 -19.44
C SER A 157 22.02 -3.63 -18.48
N PRO A 158 23.21 -4.01 -18.97
CA PRO A 158 24.35 -4.32 -18.10
C PRO A 158 24.77 -3.19 -17.16
N THR A 159 24.33 -1.94 -17.39
CA THR A 159 24.68 -0.78 -16.57
C THR A 159 23.46 0.03 -16.13
N GLN A 160 22.24 -0.30 -16.55
CA GLN A 160 21.02 0.42 -16.16
C GLN A 160 20.14 -0.40 -15.23
N LEU A 161 19.86 0.13 -14.05
CA LEU A 161 18.91 -0.38 -13.06
C LEU A 161 17.58 0.37 -13.19
N GLN A 162 16.47 -0.35 -13.29
CA GLN A 162 15.15 0.18 -13.00
C GLN A 162 14.85 -0.13 -11.54
N GLU A 163 14.84 0.92 -10.73
CA GLU A 163 14.51 0.91 -9.31
C GLU A 163 13.02 1.23 -9.12
N TRP A 164 12.31 0.39 -8.38
CA TRP A 164 10.95 0.63 -7.92
C TRP A 164 10.97 1.03 -6.46
N TYR A 165 10.17 2.02 -6.09
CA TYR A 165 10.11 2.50 -4.73
C TYR A 165 8.72 3.03 -4.37
N CYS A 166 8.45 3.10 -3.07
CA CYS A 166 7.24 3.76 -2.56
C CYS A 166 7.44 5.28 -2.45
N SER A 167 6.63 6.06 -3.16
CA SER A 167 6.69 7.52 -3.11
C SER A 167 6.13 8.08 -1.79
N MET A 168 6.34 9.37 -1.52
CA MET A 168 5.77 10.06 -0.34
C MET A 168 4.23 9.98 -0.26
N ASN A 169 3.56 9.75 -1.39
CA ASN A 169 2.11 9.60 -1.44
C ASN A 169 1.66 8.13 -1.33
N ASN A 170 2.54 7.21 -0.89
CA ASN A 170 2.31 5.76 -0.86
C ASN A 170 1.90 5.17 -2.22
N THR A 171 2.36 5.78 -3.31
CA THR A 171 2.13 5.27 -4.67
C THR A 171 3.41 4.64 -5.22
N PRO A 172 3.29 3.60 -6.05
CA PRO A 172 4.44 3.03 -6.73
C PRO A 172 5.06 4.06 -7.67
N ALA A 173 6.38 4.19 -7.60
CA ALA A 173 7.16 4.96 -8.55
C ALA A 173 8.35 4.14 -9.03
N SER A 174 8.96 4.53 -10.15
CA SER A 174 10.24 3.98 -10.56
C SER A 174 11.17 5.05 -11.11
N VAL A 175 12.47 4.78 -11.00
CA VAL A 175 13.53 5.58 -11.61
C VAL A 175 14.51 4.67 -12.32
N THR A 176 15.08 5.15 -13.43
CA THR A 176 16.20 4.48 -14.08
C THR A 176 17.50 5.10 -13.59
N TYR A 177 18.40 4.27 -13.08
CA TYR A 177 19.70 4.67 -12.54
C TYR A 177 20.84 3.99 -13.31
N GLU A 178 21.88 4.74 -13.65
CA GLU A 178 23.08 4.22 -14.31
C GLU A 178 24.07 3.73 -13.25
N CYS A 179 24.20 2.41 -13.13
CA CYS A 179 25.16 1.78 -12.24
C CYS A 179 26.60 2.15 -12.66
N PRO A 180 27.46 2.57 -11.71
CA PRO A 180 28.84 2.96 -12.03
C PRO A 180 29.68 1.87 -12.72
N TYR A 181 29.31 0.60 -12.53
CA TYR A 181 30.05 -0.55 -13.02
C TYR A 181 29.16 -1.52 -13.79
N ARG A 182 28.27 -2.21 -13.07
CA ARG A 182 27.30 -3.12 -13.66
C ARG A 182 26.03 -3.19 -12.82
N CYS A 183 24.91 -3.46 -13.49
CA CYS A 183 23.68 -3.90 -12.87
C CYS A 183 23.63 -5.42 -12.91
N GLU A 184 23.37 -6.05 -11.77
CA GLU A 184 23.24 -7.49 -11.65
C GLU A 184 22.17 -7.86 -10.61
N ARG A 185 21.19 -8.66 -11.04
CA ARG A 185 20.06 -9.13 -10.20
C ARG A 185 19.30 -8.00 -9.51
N GLY A 186 18.98 -6.94 -10.25
CA GLY A 186 18.17 -5.82 -9.73
C GLY A 186 18.92 -4.95 -8.72
N ALA A 187 20.25 -4.90 -8.77
CA ALA A 187 21.06 -4.00 -7.96
C ALA A 187 22.35 -3.62 -8.69
N CYS A 188 22.89 -2.45 -8.40
CA CYS A 188 24.22 -2.05 -8.79
C CYS A 188 25.27 -2.84 -8.01
N ARG A 189 26.25 -3.40 -8.72
CA ARG A 189 27.34 -4.17 -8.12
C ARG A 189 28.69 -3.53 -8.45
N PRO A 190 29.64 -3.53 -7.50
CA PRO A 190 31.02 -3.21 -7.81
C PRO A 190 31.60 -4.26 -8.77
N LEU A 191 32.62 -3.88 -9.56
CA LEU A 191 33.38 -4.86 -10.33
C LEU A 191 34.00 -5.90 -9.40
N ALA A 192 33.97 -7.16 -9.82
CA ALA A 192 34.80 -8.17 -9.18
C ALA A 192 36.26 -7.80 -9.38
N CYS A 193 37.11 -8.04 -8.37
CA CYS A 193 38.52 -7.65 -8.42
C CYS A 193 39.27 -8.20 -9.65
N ALA A 194 38.90 -9.39 -10.14
CA ALA A 194 39.48 -9.98 -11.34
C ALA A 194 39.15 -9.16 -12.61
N GLU A 195 37.92 -8.67 -12.75
CA GLU A 195 37.48 -7.86 -13.90
C GLU A 195 38.05 -6.44 -13.86
N TYR A 196 38.25 -5.88 -12.67
CA TYR A 196 38.87 -4.56 -12.49
C TYR A 196 40.30 -4.53 -13.06
N ASN A 197 41.08 -5.58 -12.79
CA ASN A 197 42.48 -5.70 -13.24
C ASN A 197 42.58 -5.88 -14.76
N GLU A 198 41.63 -6.58 -15.39
CA GLU A 198 41.60 -6.72 -16.86
C GLU A 198 41.26 -5.40 -17.57
N ARG A 199 40.33 -4.60 -17.02
CA ARG A 199 39.95 -3.30 -17.62
C ARG A 199 41.07 -2.26 -17.58
N LEU A 200 41.89 -2.25 -16.53
CA LEU A 200 42.93 -1.24 -16.34
C LEU A 200 44.31 -1.61 -16.91
N ARG A 201 44.49 -2.83 -17.44
CA ARG A 201 45.79 -3.32 -17.97
C ARG A 201 46.97 -3.02 -17.04
N SER A 202 46.76 -3.09 -15.74
CA SER A 202 47.76 -2.78 -14.71
C SER A 202 48.04 -4.06 -13.93
N SER A 203 49.22 -4.65 -14.12
CA SER A 203 49.65 -5.88 -13.43
C SER A 203 49.93 -5.68 -11.93
N ASP A 204 49.95 -4.43 -11.46
CA ASP A 204 50.57 -4.08 -10.18
C ASP A 204 49.57 -3.58 -9.14
N GLN A 205 48.27 -3.75 -9.38
CA GLN A 205 47.23 -3.23 -8.48
C GLN A 205 46.57 -4.38 -7.70
N GLU A 206 47.10 -4.64 -6.51
CA GLU A 206 46.43 -5.47 -5.50
C GLU A 206 45.06 -4.85 -5.20
N CYS A 207 43.99 -5.50 -5.67
CA CYS A 207 42.63 -5.10 -5.31
C CYS A 207 42.41 -5.31 -3.81
N CYS A 208 42.06 -4.23 -3.10
CA CYS A 208 41.63 -4.32 -1.70
C CYS A 208 40.27 -5.02 -1.68
N ARG A 209 40.21 -6.16 -0.99
CA ARG A 209 38.97 -6.93 -0.80
C ARG A 209 37.93 -6.05 -0.09
N PRO A 210 36.66 -6.06 -0.51
CA PRO A 210 35.61 -5.42 0.28
C PRO A 210 35.54 -6.12 1.64
N TYR A 211 35.61 -5.35 2.71
CA TYR A 211 35.35 -5.84 4.06
C TYR A 211 33.89 -6.25 4.17
N THR A 212 33.62 -7.46 4.65
CA THR A 212 32.38 -7.72 5.36
C THR A 212 32.47 -6.95 6.67
N VAL A 213 31.74 -5.84 6.76
CA VAL A 213 31.52 -5.16 8.03
C VAL A 213 30.79 -6.17 8.92
N LYS A 214 31.48 -6.70 9.94
CA LYS A 214 30.77 -7.33 11.05
C LYS A 214 29.96 -6.22 11.70
N GLU A 215 28.65 -6.45 11.76
CA GLU A 215 27.67 -5.64 12.47
C GLU A 215 28.26 -5.15 13.78
N ASP A 216 28.33 -3.82 13.90
CA ASP A 216 28.57 -2.99 15.08
C ASP A 216 29.48 -1.83 14.68
N LEU A 217 28.92 -0.82 13.99
CA LEU A 217 29.21 0.61 14.18
C LEU A 217 28.49 1.48 13.12
N TRP A 218 27.28 1.95 13.49
CA TRP A 218 26.64 3.23 13.14
C TRP A 218 26.53 3.69 11.67
N SER A 219 25.27 3.65 11.20
CA SER A 219 24.53 4.73 10.52
C SER A 219 25.36 5.86 9.88
N THR A 220 25.77 5.65 8.64
CA THR A 220 25.82 6.73 7.65
C THR A 220 25.20 6.21 6.35
N SER A 221 24.29 6.99 5.77
CA SER A 221 23.50 6.69 4.57
C SER A 221 24.31 6.62 3.26
N ASN A 222 25.62 6.39 3.35
CA ASN A 222 26.53 6.16 2.24
C ASN A 222 27.83 5.54 2.78
N PRO A 223 28.00 4.20 2.78
CA PRO A 223 29.30 3.64 3.06
C PRO A 223 30.27 4.05 1.94
N PRO A 224 31.52 4.48 2.27
CA PRO A 224 32.48 4.83 1.25
C PRO A 224 32.81 3.61 0.38
N LEU A 225 32.57 3.77 -0.92
CA LEU A 225 33.01 2.88 -1.98
C LEU A 225 34.53 2.63 -1.87
N ALA A 226 34.90 1.36 -1.77
CA ALA A 226 36.22 0.76 -2.04
C ALA A 226 37.45 1.66 -1.78
N ILE A 227 38.11 1.43 -0.64
CA ILE A 227 39.43 1.99 -0.35
C ILE A 227 40.46 1.32 -1.27
N CYS A 228 41.04 2.08 -2.20
CA CYS A 228 42.23 1.65 -2.94
C CYS A 228 43.47 1.69 -2.04
N CYS A 229 44.30 0.65 -2.11
CA CYS A 229 45.59 0.57 -1.45
C CYS A 229 46.64 0.51 -2.57
N ARG A 230 47.49 1.53 -2.67
CA ARG A 230 48.72 1.44 -3.47
C ARG A 230 49.86 1.14 -2.51
N GLN A 231 50.89 0.45 -2.97
CA GLN A 231 52.12 0.19 -2.20
C GLN A 231 52.56 1.47 -1.44
N ASN A 232 52.41 1.45 -0.11
CA ASN A 232 52.74 2.51 0.85
C ASN A 232 51.92 3.82 0.83
N GLU A 233 50.84 3.93 0.07
CA GLU A 233 49.97 5.11 0.06
C GLU A 233 48.51 4.72 0.34
N CYS A 234 47.96 5.27 1.42
CA CYS A 234 46.57 5.13 1.83
C CYS A 234 45.84 6.47 1.67
N ALA A 235 44.56 6.43 1.27
CA ALA A 235 43.70 7.61 1.37
C ALA A 235 43.67 8.06 2.84
N ALA A 236 43.72 9.38 3.09
CA ALA A 236 43.56 9.91 4.44
C ALA A 236 42.29 9.30 5.07
N ASP A 237 42.42 8.82 6.31
CA ASP A 237 41.35 8.21 7.12
C ASP A 237 40.91 6.77 6.75
N ALA A 238 41.67 6.05 5.91
CA ALA A 238 41.45 4.63 5.70
C ALA A 238 41.83 3.78 6.94
N ILE A 239 40.93 2.87 7.34
CA ILE A 239 41.19 1.82 8.35
C ILE A 239 41.20 0.47 7.63
N CYS A 240 42.31 -0.25 7.72
CA CYS A 240 42.42 -1.62 7.20
C CYS A 240 42.68 -2.59 8.37
N PHE A 241 41.91 -3.66 8.44
CA PHE A 241 42.27 -4.82 9.25
C PHE A 241 42.95 -5.85 8.32
N ARG A 242 43.65 -6.84 8.88
CA ARG A 242 44.15 -8.01 8.14
C ARG A 242 43.56 -9.25 8.80
N SER A 243 42.86 -10.11 8.05
CA SER A 243 42.32 -11.33 8.66
C SER A 243 43.45 -12.32 8.96
N GLY A 244 43.59 -12.72 10.23
CA GLY A 244 44.34 -13.93 10.60
C GLY A 244 45.47 -13.78 11.60
N THR A 245 45.78 -12.57 12.09
CA THR A 245 46.74 -12.39 13.19
C THR A 245 46.28 -11.26 14.10
N GLU A 246 46.10 -11.52 15.40
CA GLU A 246 46.03 -10.48 16.43
C GLU A 246 47.28 -9.61 16.31
N MET A 247 47.15 -8.37 15.82
CA MET A 247 48.17 -7.35 15.96
C MET A 247 47.61 -5.95 15.65
N ASP A 248 47.51 -5.16 16.71
CA ASP A 248 47.73 -3.72 16.86
C ASP A 248 47.32 -2.77 15.73
N ASP A 249 46.34 -1.93 16.05
CA ASP A 249 45.91 -0.70 15.39
C ASP A 249 47.01 -0.03 14.53
N ALA A 250 46.97 -0.26 13.22
CA ALA A 250 47.73 0.53 12.27
C ALA A 250 46.86 1.72 11.83
N ARG A 251 47.41 2.95 11.89
CA ARG A 251 46.71 4.17 11.47
C ARG A 251 47.40 4.77 10.25
N CYS A 252 46.61 5.16 9.24
CA CYS A 252 47.09 5.98 8.14
C CYS A 252 47.13 7.44 8.56
N VAL A 253 48.29 8.09 8.51
CA VAL A 253 48.43 9.54 8.75
C VAL A 253 49.23 10.12 7.59
N ASN A 254 48.67 11.12 6.89
CA ASN A 254 49.31 11.77 5.73
C ASN A 254 49.82 10.79 4.66
N GLY A 255 49.03 9.76 4.34
CA GLY A 255 49.38 8.78 3.32
C GLY A 255 50.45 7.77 3.73
N ARG A 256 50.84 7.68 5.01
CA ARG A 256 51.78 6.68 5.53
C ARG A 256 51.19 5.89 6.69
N TRP A 257 51.57 4.62 6.77
CA TRP A 257 51.17 3.72 7.85
C TRP A 257 52.05 3.88 9.08
N TYR A 258 51.40 4.05 10.23
CA TYR A 258 52.05 4.05 11.54
C TYR A 258 51.52 2.88 12.34
N ARG A 259 52.44 2.04 12.83
CA ARG A 259 52.14 0.99 13.79
C ARG A 259 52.16 1.60 15.18
N LYS A 260 51.08 1.44 15.95
CA LYS A 260 51.12 1.74 17.38
C LYS A 260 52.16 0.78 18.00
N ARG A 261 53.24 1.33 18.57
CA ARG A 261 54.18 0.54 19.37
C ARG A 261 53.55 0.21 20.72
#